data_AF-A0A941UPX3-F1
#
_entry.id   AF-A0A941UPX3-F1
#
_cell.length_a   1.000
_cell.length_b   1.000
_cell.length_c   1.000
_cell.angle_alpha   90.00
_cell.angle_beta   90.00
_cell.angle_gamma   90.00
#
_symmetry.space_group_name_H-M   'P 1'
#
loop_
_entity.id
_entity.type
_entity.pdbx_description
1 polymer ?
#
loop_
_entity_poly.entity_id
_entity_poly.type
_entity_poly.pdbx_seq_one_letter_code
_entity_poly.pdbx_strand_id
1 'polypeptide(L)' 'EKNYILRVLRETNGNQSKASQLLGIDRKTLYLKLKKYGIQT' A
#
# COMPACT_ATOMS: atom_id res chain seq x y z
N GLU A 1 -8.50 6.52 -4.15
CA GLU A 1 -7.50 6.03 -3.17
C GLU A 1 -7.09 4.56 -3.35
N LYS A 2 -8.01 3.58 -3.31
CA LYS A 2 -7.68 2.14 -3.45
C LYS A 2 -6.85 1.82 -4.71
N ASN A 3 -7.23 2.35 -5.87
CA ASN A 3 -6.51 2.11 -7.13
C ASN A 3 -5.08 2.69 -7.13
N TYR A 4 -4.86 3.79 -6.42
CA TYR A 4 -3.53 4.40 -6.32
C TYR A 4 -2.60 3.54 -5.44
N ILE A 5 -3.11 3.07 -4.30
CA ILE A 5 -2.38 2.14 -3.42
C ILE A 5 -2.03 0.84 -4.13
N LEU A 6 -2.98 0.28 -4.89
CA LEU A 6 -2.75 -0.93 -5.69
C LEU A 6 -1.73 -0.71 -6.80
N ARG A 7 -1.76 0.45 -7.47
CA ARG A 7 -0.78 0.81 -8.49
C ARG A 7 0.62 0.90 -7.87
N VAL A 8 0.78 1.64 -6.78
CA VAL A 8 2.06 1.78 -6.09
C VAL A 8 2.56 0.42 -5.60
N LEU A 9 1.69 -0.43 -5.04
CA LEU A 9 2.08 -1.79 -4.64
C LEU A 9 2.54 -2.65 -5.82
N ARG A 10 1.90 -2.53 -7.00
CA ARG A 10 2.38 -3.22 -8.21
C ARG A 10 3.73 -2.67 -8.66
N GLU A 11 3.90 -1.34 -8.67
CA GLU A 11 5.16 -0.68 -9.02
C GLU A 11 6.30 -1.05 -8.05
N THR A 12 5.99 -1.33 -6.79
CA THR A 12 6.97 -1.77 -5.78
C THR A 12 7.07 -3.29 -5.63
N ASN A 13 6.45 -4.07 -6.52
CA ASN A 13 6.43 -5.54 -6.44
C ASN A 13 5.93 -6.09 -5.08
N GLY A 14 4.94 -5.43 -4.48
CA GLY A 14 4.39 -5.80 -3.17
C GLY A 14 5.24 -5.34 -1.98
N ASN A 15 6.33 -4.61 -2.20
CA ASN A 15 7.13 -4.07 -1.10
C ASN A 15 6.36 -2.94 -0.39
N GLN A 16 5.75 -3.29 0.74
CA GLN A 16 4.94 -2.38 1.56
C GLN A 16 5.74 -1.19 2.10
N SER A 17 7.01 -1.36 2.44
CA SER A 17 7.85 -0.26 2.96
C SER A 17 8.15 0.77 1.88
N LYS A 18 8.50 0.32 0.66
CA LYS A 18 8.66 1.22 -0.49
C LYS A 18 7.32 1.86 -0.88
N ALA A 19 6.23 1.10 -0.85
CA ALA A 19 4.92 1.62 -1.19
C ALA A 19 4.46 2.69 -0.21
N SER A 20 4.69 2.51 1.09
CA SER A 20 4.33 3.50 2.11
C SER A 20 5.16 4.78 1.96
N GLN A 21 6.45 4.66 1.64
CA GLN A 21 7.31 5.82 1.33
C GLN A 21 6.82 6.59 0.09
N LEU A 22 6.50 5.91 -1.01
CA LEU A 22 5.97 6.51 -2.23
C LEU A 22 4.59 7.17 -2.03
N LEU A 23 3.77 6.58 -1.16
CA LEU A 23 2.47 7.12 -0.78
C LEU A 23 2.56 8.27 0.25
N GLY A 24 3.74 8.51 0.82
CA GLY A 24 3.94 9.51 1.88
C GLY A 24 3.18 9.19 3.17
N ILE A 25 2.91 7.91 3.43
CA ILE A 25 2.17 7.46 4.62
C ILE A 25 3.00 6.48 5.44
N ASP A 26 2.63 6.33 6.70
CA ASP A 26 3.20 5.30 7.55
C ASP A 26 2.83 3.89 7.04
N ARG A 27 3.74 2.92 7.21
CA ARG A 27 3.51 1.52 6.84
C ARG A 27 2.29 0.94 7.56
N LYS A 28 2.03 1.33 8.82
CA LYS A 28 0.84 0.92 9.59
C LYS A 28 -0.43 1.44 8.93
N THR A 29 -0.42 2.67 8.42
CA THR A 29 -1.55 3.27 7.68
C THR A 29 -1.79 2.53 6.38
N LEU A 30 -0.73 2.19 5.64
CA LEU A 30 -0.82 1.36 4.45
C LEU A 30 -1.44 0.00 4.78
N TYR A 31 -0.96 -0.69 5.81
CA TYR A 31 -1.49 -1.97 6.26
C TYR A 31 -2.98 -1.91 6.63
N LEU A 32 -3.39 -0.89 7.39
CA LEU A 32 -4.81 -0.69 7.74
C LEU A 32 -5.67 -0.45 6.50
N LYS A 33 -5.19 0.32 5.53
CA LYS A 33 -5.89 0.53 4.25
C LYS A 33 -5.98 -0.77 3.45
N LEU A 34 -4.91 -1.56 3.37
CA LEU A 34 -4.92 -2.86 2.70
C LEU A 34 -5.89 -3.84 3.35
N LYS A 35 -5.89 -3.92 4.69
CA LYS A 35 -6.84 -4.71 5.46
C LYS A 35 -8.28 -4.25 5.23
N LYS A 36 -8.54 -2.94 5.23
CA LYS A 36 -9.86 -2.35 4.92
C LYS A 36 -10.32 -2.70 3.50
N TYR A 37 -9.39 -2.83 2.56
CA TYR A 37 -9.69 -3.19 1.18
C TYR A 37 -9.76 -4.69 0.90
N GLY A 38 -9.51 -5.54 1.92
CA GLY A 38 -9.46 -6.99 1.78
C GLY A 38 -8.28 -7.49 0.95
N ILE A 39 -7.23 -6.67 0.79
CA ILE A 39 -6.04 -7.03 0.03
C ILE A 39 -5.07 -7.71 1.00
N GLN A 40 -4.97 -9.03 0.90
CA GLN A 40 -3.91 -9.79 1.55
C GLN A 40 -2.70 -9.77 0.61
N THR A 41 -1.66 -9.03 1.01
CA THR A 41 -0.32 -9.03 0.40
C THR A 41 0.63 -9.83 1.25
#